data_AF-A0A956R2M1-F1
#
_entry.id   AF-A0A956R2M1-F1
#
_cell.length_a   1.000
_cell.length_b   1.000
_cell.length_c   1.000
_cell.angle_alpha   90.00
_cell.angle_beta   90.00
_cell.angle_gamma   90.00
#
_symmetry.space_group_name_H-M   'P 1'
#
loop_
_entity.id
_entity.type
_entity.pdbx_description
1 polymer ?
#
loop_
_entity_poly.entity_id
_entity_poly.type
_entity_poly.pdbx_seq_one_letter_code
_entity_poly.pdbx_strand_id
1 'polypeptide(L)'
;PIAVMSYMAGINGGEGDPCMVQMSPVQQFLPIYVLLVPPTWVNDYLVITRYAGAQVELDGVLVSDASFVPVGNGDYEVARLLTPDGVHVVDGLGDPCSVQVVGFDSYDSYAYLGGVGTSVINPNPQG
;
A
#
# COMPACT_ATOMS: atom_id res chain seq x y z
N PRO A 1 -9.80 12.68 15.34
CA PRO A 1 -9.04 11.79 14.44
C PRO A 1 -9.96 10.76 13.78
N ILE A 2 -9.77 10.50 12.49
CA ILE A 2 -10.49 9.46 11.74
C ILE A 2 -9.50 8.35 11.43
N ALA A 3 -9.78 7.13 11.90
CA ALA A 3 -9.03 5.95 11.51
C ALA A 3 -9.66 5.36 10.24
N VAL A 4 -8.84 5.15 9.21
CA VAL A 4 -9.30 4.59 7.94
C VAL A 4 -8.80 3.15 7.84
N MET A 5 -9.71 2.25 7.46
CA MET A 5 -9.41 0.84 7.22
C MET A 5 -9.66 0.53 5.74
N SER A 6 -8.76 -0.25 5.14
CA SER A 6 -8.98 -0.90 3.84
C SER A 6 -9.32 -2.36 4.10
N TYR A 7 -10.27 -2.91 3.35
CA TYR A 7 -10.67 -4.31 3.49
C TYR A 7 -11.01 -4.93 2.15
N MET A 8 -10.82 -6.25 2.08
CA MET A 8 -11.36 -7.14 1.06
C MET A 8 -12.39 -8.02 1.74
N ALA A 9 -13.61 -8.10 1.20
CA ALA A 9 -14.68 -8.92 1.77
C ALA A 9 -14.68 -10.38 1.24
N GLY A 10 -13.74 -10.72 0.36
CA GLY A 10 -13.74 -11.89 -0.52
C GLY A 10 -14.08 -11.51 -1.98
N ILE A 11 -13.57 -12.26 -2.95
CA ILE A 11 -13.77 -11.98 -4.38
C ILE A 11 -14.94 -12.84 -4.91
N ASN A 12 -15.85 -12.21 -5.66
CA ASN A 12 -16.98 -12.88 -6.30
C ASN A 12 -16.49 -14.04 -7.19
N GLY A 13 -16.62 -15.27 -6.69
CA GLY A 13 -16.01 -16.46 -7.28
C GLY A 13 -15.49 -17.46 -6.24
N GLY A 14 -15.34 -17.02 -4.99
CA GLY A 14 -14.86 -17.86 -3.87
C GLY A 14 -13.36 -17.73 -3.61
N GLU A 15 -12.66 -16.89 -4.37
CA GLU A 15 -11.24 -16.59 -4.19
C GLU A 15 -11.03 -15.61 -3.03
N GLY A 16 -10.07 -15.94 -2.16
CA GLY A 16 -9.70 -15.18 -0.97
C GLY A 16 -10.79 -15.09 0.10
N ASP A 17 -10.41 -15.31 1.35
CA ASP A 17 -11.23 -14.95 2.50
C ASP A 17 -11.18 -13.43 2.76
N PRO A 18 -11.95 -12.89 3.73
CA PRO A 18 -11.86 -11.48 4.04
C PRO A 18 -10.54 -11.10 4.72
N CYS A 19 -9.89 -10.02 4.26
CA CYS A 19 -8.74 -9.42 4.94
C CYS A 19 -8.95 -7.92 5.15
N MET A 20 -8.24 -7.34 6.12
CA MET A 20 -8.31 -5.91 6.42
C MET A 20 -6.97 -5.37 6.91
N VAL A 21 -6.72 -4.09 6.63
CA VAL A 21 -5.54 -3.36 7.10
C VAL A 21 -5.94 -1.96 7.58
N GLN A 22 -5.23 -1.48 8.59
CA GLN A 22 -5.29 -0.08 8.99
C GLN A 22 -4.39 0.76 8.09
N MET A 23 -4.92 1.87 7.56
CA MET A 23 -4.17 2.74 6.66
C MET A 23 -3.24 3.69 7.43
N SER A 24 -2.09 4.00 6.85
CA SER A 24 -1.23 5.08 7.35
C SER A 24 -1.90 6.43 7.19
N PRO A 25 -1.84 7.33 8.19
CA PRO A 25 -2.06 8.74 7.97
C PRO A 25 -1.08 9.29 6.93
N VAL A 26 -1.52 10.22 6.09
CA VAL A 26 -0.69 10.80 5.02
C VAL A 26 0.55 11.52 5.56
N GLN A 27 0.47 12.11 6.76
CA GLN A 27 1.59 12.76 7.45
C GLN A 27 2.64 11.77 7.99
N GLN A 28 2.37 10.47 7.94
CA GLN A 28 3.25 9.38 8.40
C GLN A 28 3.68 8.47 7.25
N PHE A 29 3.50 8.88 6.00
CA PHE A 29 4.10 8.20 4.85
C PHE A 29 5.63 8.20 4.97
N LEU A 30 6.27 7.15 4.46
CA LEU A 30 7.73 6.98 4.52
C LEU A 30 8.34 7.08 3.12
N PRO A 31 9.59 7.54 2.99
CA PRO A 31 10.26 7.65 1.69
C PRO A 31 10.79 6.31 1.17
N ILE A 32 11.00 5.31 2.04
CA ILE A 32 11.54 4.01 1.65
C ILE A 32 10.93 2.89 2.50
N TYR A 33 10.67 1.76 1.86
CA TYR A 33 10.19 0.55 2.50
C TYR A 33 11.00 -0.67 2.03
N VAL A 34 11.23 -1.61 2.95
CA VAL A 34 11.69 -2.97 2.65
C VAL A 34 10.62 -3.93 3.16
N LEU A 35 10.03 -4.70 2.26
CA LEU A 35 8.83 -5.51 2.54
C LEU A 35 8.98 -6.92 1.97
N LEU A 36 8.25 -7.86 2.59
CA LEU A 36 8.21 -9.27 2.18
C LEU A 36 6.86 -9.57 1.54
N VAL A 37 6.84 -9.93 0.26
CA VAL A 37 5.72 -10.64 -0.34
C VAL A 37 5.89 -12.12 0.01
N PRO A 38 5.11 -12.65 0.98
CA PRO A 38 5.24 -14.03 1.41
C PRO A 38 4.88 -15.00 0.29
N PRO A 39 5.52 -16.16 0.23
CA PRO A 39 5.13 -17.20 -0.71
C PRO A 39 3.76 -17.78 -0.35
N THR A 40 3.18 -18.55 -1.28
CA THR A 40 1.96 -19.38 -1.19
C THR A 40 0.70 -18.80 -1.83
N TRP A 41 0.56 -17.47 -1.93
CA TRP A 41 -0.54 -16.86 -2.67
C TRP A 41 -0.22 -16.76 -4.15
N VAL A 42 -1.26 -16.78 -4.99
CA VAL A 42 -1.11 -16.73 -6.45
C VAL A 42 -1.13 -15.29 -6.95
N ASN A 43 -1.87 -14.43 -6.25
CA ASN A 43 -2.03 -13.03 -6.61
C ASN A 43 -1.54 -12.16 -5.47
N ASP A 44 -0.44 -11.46 -5.69
CA ASP A 44 0.17 -10.58 -4.72
C ASP A 44 0.32 -9.17 -5.30
N TYR A 45 -0.15 -8.18 -4.55
CA TYR A 45 -0.21 -6.80 -4.97
C TYR A 45 0.48 -5.88 -3.97
N LEU A 46 1.36 -5.04 -4.49
CA LEU A 46 1.77 -3.82 -3.83
C LEU A 46 0.82 -2.69 -4.22
N VAL A 47 0.12 -2.15 -3.23
CA VAL A 47 -0.75 -1.00 -3.37
C VAL A 47 0.00 0.23 -2.89
N ILE A 48 0.47 1.03 -3.83
CA ILE A 48 1.32 2.19 -3.58
C ILE A 48 0.50 3.45 -3.73
N THR A 49 0.40 4.24 -2.67
CA THR A 49 -0.22 5.58 -2.68
C THR A 49 0.87 6.64 -2.65
N ARG A 50 0.88 7.56 -3.61
CA ARG A 50 1.83 8.67 -3.69
C ARG A 50 1.12 10.00 -3.90
N TYR A 51 1.81 11.10 -3.63
CA TYR A 51 1.35 12.42 -4.08
C TYR A 51 1.37 12.45 -5.62
N ALA A 52 0.38 13.10 -6.23
CA ALA A 52 0.24 13.08 -7.68
C ALA A 52 1.51 13.60 -8.39
N GLY A 53 2.07 12.79 -9.29
CA GLY A 53 3.29 13.11 -10.06
C GLY A 53 4.62 12.84 -9.34
N ALA A 54 4.61 12.48 -8.05
CA ALA A 54 5.81 12.02 -7.34
C ALA A 54 6.38 10.75 -8.01
N GLN A 55 7.69 10.55 -7.99
CA GLN A 55 8.28 9.34 -8.60
C GLN A 55 8.40 8.22 -7.56
N VAL A 56 8.27 6.96 -8.00
CA VAL A 56 8.45 5.79 -7.12
C VAL A 56 9.17 4.70 -7.91
N GLU A 57 10.16 4.07 -7.31
CA GLU A 57 10.84 2.88 -7.79
C GLU A 57 10.37 1.63 -7.02
N LEU A 58 10.20 0.53 -7.75
CA LEU A 58 10.07 -0.81 -7.21
C LEU A 58 11.31 -1.60 -7.65
N ASP A 59 12.11 -2.04 -6.69
CA ASP A 59 13.36 -2.77 -6.90
C ASP A 59 14.36 -2.05 -7.83
N GLY A 60 14.44 -0.73 -7.69
CA GLY A 60 15.30 0.13 -8.52
C GLY A 60 14.77 0.37 -9.94
N VAL A 61 13.53 -0.03 -10.23
CA VAL A 61 12.87 0.22 -11.51
C VAL A 61 11.73 1.21 -11.31
N LEU A 62 11.72 2.27 -12.10
CA LEU A 62 10.68 3.30 -12.03
C LEU A 62 9.30 2.70 -12.36
N VAL A 63 8.33 2.91 -11.47
CA VAL A 63 6.94 2.54 -11.70
C VAL A 63 6.33 3.51 -12.71
N SER A 64 5.77 2.98 -13.80
CA SER A 64 5.14 3.78 -14.84
C SER A 64 3.99 4.62 -14.28
N ASP A 65 4.00 5.92 -14.57
CA ASP A 65 2.93 6.87 -14.23
C ASP A 65 1.54 6.42 -14.71
N ALA A 66 1.47 5.67 -15.81
CA ALA A 66 0.21 5.13 -16.32
C ALA A 66 -0.43 4.07 -15.40
N SER A 67 0.31 3.54 -14.42
CA SER A 67 -0.18 2.59 -13.43
C SER A 67 -0.92 3.26 -12.27
N PHE A 68 -0.75 4.58 -12.11
CA PHE A 68 -1.33 5.34 -11.02
C PHE A 68 -2.69 5.92 -11.40
N VAL A 69 -3.67 5.70 -10.53
CA VAL A 69 -5.04 6.19 -10.69
C VAL A 69 -5.30 7.27 -9.63
N PRO A 70 -5.75 8.48 -10.01
CA PRO A 70 -6.06 9.55 -9.06
C PRO A 70 -7.13 9.15 -8.04
N VAL A 71 -6.94 9.59 -6.79
CA VAL A 71 -7.93 9.46 -5.70
C VAL A 71 -8.77 10.73 -5.63
N GLY A 72 -10.07 10.61 -5.91
CA GLY A 72 -11.00 11.75 -5.87
C GLY A 72 -10.54 12.89 -6.78
N ASN A 73 -10.34 14.08 -6.21
CA ASN A 73 -9.94 15.29 -6.95
C ASN A 73 -8.41 15.49 -7.08
N GLY A 74 -7.58 14.52 -6.68
CA GLY A 74 -6.25 14.38 -7.30
C GLY A 74 -5.03 14.86 -6.53
N ASP A 75 -5.05 15.00 -5.21
CA ASP A 75 -3.81 15.23 -4.45
C ASP A 75 -2.96 13.96 -4.33
N TYR A 76 -3.61 12.78 -4.37
CA TYR A 76 -2.96 11.48 -4.29
C TYR A 76 -3.42 10.58 -5.43
N GLU A 77 -2.59 9.61 -5.75
CA GLU A 77 -2.86 8.58 -6.74
C GLU A 77 -2.35 7.21 -6.26
N VAL A 78 -2.96 6.15 -6.78
CA VAL A 78 -2.72 4.78 -6.32
C VAL A 78 -2.38 3.87 -7.49
N ALA A 79 -1.26 3.17 -7.40
CA ALA A 79 -0.93 2.02 -8.24
C ALA A 79 -1.20 0.72 -7.50
N ARG A 80 -1.63 -0.31 -8.24
CA ARG A 80 -1.81 -1.69 -7.74
C ARG A 80 -0.97 -2.60 -8.63
N LEU A 81 0.20 -2.99 -8.15
CA LEU A 81 1.21 -3.68 -8.94
C LEU A 81 1.22 -5.14 -8.55
N LEU A 82 0.93 -6.03 -9.52
CA LEU A 82 1.15 -7.46 -9.33
C LEU A 82 2.65 -7.68 -9.12
N THR A 83 3.01 -8.29 -8.01
CA THR A 83 4.40 -8.38 -7.52
C THR A 83 4.72 -9.83 -7.18
N PRO A 84 5.84 -10.39 -7.67
CA PRO A 84 6.23 -11.76 -7.34
C PRO A 84 6.53 -11.97 -5.85
N ASP A 85 6.57 -13.23 -5.41
CA ASP A 85 7.09 -13.58 -4.09
C ASP A 85 8.53 -13.11 -3.90
N GLY A 86 8.83 -12.58 -2.71
CA GLY A 86 10.19 -12.17 -2.36
C GLY A 86 10.27 -10.91 -1.51
N VAL A 87 11.50 -10.44 -1.35
CA VAL A 87 11.78 -9.17 -0.67
C VAL A 87 11.84 -8.07 -1.71
N HIS A 88 11.07 -7.01 -1.49
CA HIS A 88 10.97 -5.86 -2.37
C HIS A 88 11.37 -4.59 -1.66
N VAL A 89 11.94 -3.66 -2.44
CA VAL A 89 12.23 -2.30 -1.99
C VAL A 89 11.35 -1.34 -2.76
N VAL A 90 10.60 -0.53 -2.04
CA VAL A 90 9.84 0.60 -2.61
C VAL A 90 10.51 1.88 -2.16
N ASP A 91 11.00 2.67 -3.11
CA ASP A 91 11.70 3.94 -2.87
C ASP A 91 10.95 5.08 -3.57
N GLY A 92 10.49 6.07 -2.80
CA GLY A 92 9.81 7.25 -3.32
C GLY A 92 10.75 8.35 -3.84
N LEU A 93 12.06 8.06 -3.97
CA LEU A 93 13.08 8.97 -4.49
C LEU A 93 13.11 10.32 -3.75
N GLY A 94 12.81 10.30 -2.46
CA GLY A 94 12.72 11.47 -1.58
C GLY A 94 11.30 11.94 -1.28
N ASP A 95 10.32 11.59 -2.10
CA ASP A 95 8.90 11.85 -1.83
C ASP A 95 8.30 10.70 -0.99
N PRO A 96 7.59 10.99 0.10
CA PRO A 96 7.00 9.93 0.93
C PRO A 96 5.77 9.31 0.26
N CYS A 97 5.64 7.99 0.36
CA CYS A 97 4.49 7.22 -0.12
C CYS A 97 3.94 6.30 0.99
N SER A 98 2.82 5.62 0.72
CA SER A 98 2.34 4.51 1.55
C SER A 98 2.30 3.24 0.72
N VAL A 99 2.73 2.14 1.32
CA VAL A 99 2.71 0.81 0.70
C VAL A 99 1.85 -0.13 1.54
N GLN A 100 0.82 -0.69 0.93
CA GLN A 100 0.06 -1.82 1.47
C GLN A 100 0.42 -3.06 0.64
N VAL A 101 0.56 -4.20 1.30
CA VAL A 101 0.70 -5.50 0.64
C VAL A 101 -0.61 -6.26 0.81
N VAL A 102 -1.12 -6.79 -0.29
CA VAL A 102 -2.35 -7.59 -0.32
C VAL A 102 -2.07 -8.81 -1.18
N GLY A 103 -2.37 -10.00 -0.69
CA GLY A 103 -2.35 -11.19 -1.53
C GLY A 103 -3.51 -12.12 -1.25
N PHE A 104 -3.86 -12.93 -2.24
CA PHE A 104 -4.97 -13.87 -2.19
C PHE A 104 -4.82 -14.99 -3.22
N ASP A 105 -5.44 -16.12 -2.91
CA ASP A 105 -5.54 -17.28 -3.80
C ASP A 105 -6.99 -17.80 -3.83
N SER A 106 -7.17 -19.08 -4.13
CA SER A 106 -8.50 -19.69 -4.18
C SER A 106 -9.25 -19.74 -2.85
N TYR A 107 -8.59 -19.55 -1.71
CA TYR A 107 -9.22 -19.70 -0.39
C TYR A 107 -8.78 -18.66 0.63
N ASP A 108 -7.51 -18.33 0.67
CA ASP A 108 -6.90 -17.54 1.72
C ASP A 108 -6.46 -16.18 1.18
N SER A 109 -6.38 -15.21 2.08
CA SER A 109 -5.86 -13.89 1.79
C SER A 109 -5.07 -13.32 2.96
N TYR A 110 -4.24 -12.32 2.64
CA TYR A 110 -3.55 -11.54 3.65
C TYR A 110 -3.49 -10.08 3.23
N ALA A 111 -3.40 -9.20 4.23
CA ALA A 111 -3.09 -7.81 4.00
C ALA A 111 -2.29 -7.26 5.17
N TYR A 112 -1.29 -6.45 4.88
CA TYR A 112 -0.56 -5.71 5.90
C TYR A 112 -0.04 -4.38 5.36
N LEU A 113 0.27 -3.46 6.27
CA LEU A 113 0.83 -2.16 5.93
C LEU A 113 2.36 -2.25 5.99
N GLY A 114 3.05 -1.78 4.95
CA GLY A 114 4.52 -1.84 4.86
C GLY A 114 5.22 -1.06 5.97
N GLY A 115 4.53 -0.10 6.60
CA GLY A 115 5.02 0.63 7.77
C GLY A 115 4.36 2.00 7.90
N VAL A 116 4.59 2.63 9.06
CA VAL A 116 4.15 4.00 9.35
C VAL A 116 5.28 4.79 10.00
N GLY A 117 5.36 6.07 9.70
CA GLY A 117 6.14 7.02 10.46
C GLY A 117 5.65 7.14 11.91
N THR A 118 6.55 7.49 12.82
CA THR A 118 6.27 7.59 14.27
C THR A 118 6.15 9.03 14.76
N SER A 119 6.10 10.00 13.85
CA SER A 119 5.95 11.42 14.18
C SER A 119 4.62 11.68 14.90
N VAL A 120 4.63 12.62 15.85
CA VAL A 120 3.39 13.07 16.51
C VAL A 120 2.61 13.95 15.56
N ILE A 121 1.46 13.43 15.10
CA ILE A 121 0.58 14.13 14.14
C ILE A 121 -0.68 14.72 14.77
N ASN A 122 -0.91 14.45 16.06
CA ASN A 122 -2.02 15.03 16.83
C ASN A 122 -1.58 15.34 18.28
N PRO A 123 -0.81 16.41 18.50
CA PRO A 123 -0.19 16.69 19.79
C PRO A 123 -1.18 17.15 20.88
N ASN A 124 -2.41 17.53 20.52
CA ASN A 124 -3.43 17.98 21.47
C ASN A 124 -4.79 17.33 21.17
N PRO A 125 -4.97 16.03 21.50
CA PRO A 125 -6.24 15.35 21.25
C PRO A 125 -7.35 15.99 22.10
N GLN A 126 -8.44 16.40 21.45
CA GLN A 126 -9.66 16.78 22.16
C GLN A 126 -10.30 15.50 22.74
N GLY A 127 -10.55 15.51 24.06
CA GLY A 127 -11.29 14.46 24.78
C GLY A 127 -12.79 14.70 24.79
#